data_AF-A0A523XL03-F1
#
_entry.id   AF-A0A523XL03-F1
#
_cell.length_a   1.000
_cell.length_b   1.000
_cell.length_c   1.000
_cell.angle_alpha   90.00
_cell.angle_beta   90.00
_cell.angle_gamma   90.00
#
_symmetry.space_group_name_H-M   'P 1'
#
loop_
_entity.id
_entity.type
_entity.pdbx_description
1 polymer ?
#
loop_
_entity_poly.entity_id
_entity_poly.type
_entity_poly.pdbx_seq_one_letter_code
_entity_poly.pdbx_strand_id
1 'polypeptide(L)'
;MASAKNMNERMQVYQERYQKLTARLSETGFIWPGHIQRRYLTCGKPNCVCHKDPESRHGPYAYWTSKENGKTVSRLLKPEEADLLEQWIVNRRELEVVIRQMKELSKKVVSVALKMQKKAKEG
;
A
#
# COMPACT_ATOMS: atom_id res chain seq x y z
N MET A 1 -15.32 -28.63 -28.36
CA MET A 1 -14.48 -27.49 -28.78
C MET A 1 -14.81 -26.17 -28.06
N ALA A 2 -16.09 -25.81 -27.84
CA ALA A 2 -16.50 -24.55 -27.18
C ALA A 2 -15.92 -24.29 -25.76
N SER A 3 -15.72 -25.34 -24.95
CA SER A 3 -15.14 -25.21 -23.59
C SER A 3 -13.65 -24.78 -23.60
N ALA A 4 -12.85 -25.18 -24.60
CA ALA A 4 -11.47 -24.70 -24.72
C ALA A 4 -11.41 -23.23 -25.17
N LYS A 5 -12.29 -22.83 -26.10
CA LYS A 5 -12.38 -21.44 -26.57
C LYS A 5 -12.67 -20.48 -25.41
N ASN A 6 -13.62 -20.82 -24.54
CA ASN A 6 -13.94 -20.03 -23.34
C ASN A 6 -12.78 -19.95 -22.33
N MET A 7 -11.98 -21.02 -22.16
CA MET A 7 -10.79 -20.99 -21.30
C MET A 7 -9.67 -20.09 -21.85
N ASN A 8 -9.44 -20.11 -23.17
CA ASN A 8 -8.44 -19.25 -23.81
C ASN A 8 -8.81 -17.77 -23.70
N GLU A 9 -10.07 -17.42 -23.97
CA GLU A 9 -10.59 -16.05 -23.83
C GLU A 9 -10.44 -15.55 -22.39
N ARG A 10 -10.77 -16.39 -21.39
CA ARG A 10 -10.56 -16.05 -19.97
C ARG A 10 -9.09 -15.86 -19.62
N MET A 11 -8.21 -16.70 -20.17
CA MET A 11 -6.77 -16.58 -19.94
C MET A 11 -6.22 -15.26 -20.51
N GLN A 12 -6.62 -14.90 -21.73
CA GLN A 12 -6.22 -13.64 -22.36
C GLN A 12 -6.67 -12.44 -21.51
N VAL A 13 -7.92 -12.41 -21.06
CA VAL A 13 -8.43 -11.35 -20.17
C VAL A 13 -7.61 -11.25 -18.89
N TYR A 14 -7.19 -12.38 -18.31
CA TYR A 14 -6.33 -12.36 -17.12
C TYR A 14 -4.93 -11.84 -17.43
N GLN A 15 -4.33 -12.22 -18.56
CA GLN A 15 -3.02 -11.72 -18.98
C GLN A 15 -3.04 -10.21 -19.18
N GLU A 16 -4.03 -9.67 -19.90
CA GLU A 16 -4.19 -8.23 -20.12
C GLU A 16 -4.35 -7.47 -18.79
N ARG A 17 -5.17 -8.01 -17.86
CA ARG A 17 -5.32 -7.41 -16.53
C ARG A 17 -4.02 -7.45 -15.73
N TYR A 18 -3.26 -8.54 -15.84
CA TYR A 18 -1.99 -8.67 -15.13
C TYR A 18 -0.95 -7.70 -15.69
N GLN A 19 -0.88 -7.52 -17.01
CA GLN A 19 -0.02 -6.52 -17.65
C GLN A 19 -0.33 -5.10 -17.17
N LYS A 20 -1.61 -4.73 -17.05
CA LYS A 20 -2.00 -3.42 -16.48
C LYS A 20 -1.54 -3.24 -15.04
N LEU A 21 -1.58 -4.28 -14.22
CA LEU A 21 -1.07 -4.23 -12.85
C LEU A 21 0.46 -4.09 -12.83
N THR A 22 1.18 -4.81 -13.69
CA THR A 22 2.64 -4.68 -13.82
C THR A 22 3.05 -3.28 -14.27
N ALA A 23 2.32 -2.65 -15.20
CA ALA A 23 2.60 -1.27 -15.61
C ALA A 23 2.48 -0.27 -14.43
N ARG A 24 1.47 -0.44 -13.57
CA ARG A 24 1.35 0.36 -12.34
C ARG A 24 2.51 0.14 -11.37
N LEU A 25 3.08 -1.06 -11.31
CA LEU A 25 4.28 -1.31 -10.51
C LEU A 25 5.50 -0.54 -11.04
N SER A 26 5.68 -0.48 -12.36
CA SER A 26 6.81 0.25 -12.95
C SER A 26 6.76 1.76 -12.72
N GLU A 27 5.58 2.31 -12.46
CA GLU A 27 5.36 3.73 -12.17
C GLU A 27 5.54 4.08 -10.68
N THR A 28 5.74 3.10 -9.81
CA THR A 28 5.81 3.33 -8.35
C THR A 28 7.13 4.03 -7.99
N GLY A 29 7.04 5.19 -7.35
CA GLY A 29 8.19 5.92 -6.80
C GLY A 29 8.78 5.27 -5.54
N PHE A 30 9.64 6.00 -4.82
CA PHE A 30 10.17 5.51 -3.54
C PHE A 30 9.05 5.17 -2.55
N ILE A 31 9.28 4.12 -1.75
CA ILE A 31 8.34 3.62 -0.76
C ILE A 31 8.93 3.71 0.65
N TRP A 32 8.09 3.98 1.65
CA TRP A 32 8.54 4.07 3.05
C TRP A 32 7.60 3.36 4.02
N PRO A 33 8.12 2.61 5.01
CA PRO A 33 7.30 1.92 5.99
C PRO A 33 6.70 2.87 7.04
N GLY A 34 5.73 2.36 7.78
CA GLY A 34 5.11 3.08 8.88
C GLY A 34 4.00 4.03 8.46
N HIS A 35 3.67 4.93 9.38
CA HIS A 35 2.63 5.95 9.22
C HIS A 35 3.02 7.22 9.96
N ILE A 36 2.44 8.35 9.54
CA ILE A 36 2.61 9.65 10.19
C ILE A 36 1.30 10.05 10.84
N GLN A 37 1.36 10.50 12.09
CA GLN A 37 0.25 11.10 12.82
C GLN A 37 0.60 12.53 13.20
N ARG A 38 -0.33 13.45 12.94
CA ARG A 38 -0.22 14.85 13.38
C ARG A 38 -0.87 15.02 14.75
N ARG A 39 -0.18 15.68 15.67
CA ARG A 39 -0.65 15.91 17.04
C ARG A 39 -0.49 17.36 17.45
N TYR A 40 -1.49 17.89 18.16
CA TYR A 40 -1.39 19.16 18.86
C TYR A 40 -1.15 18.89 20.35
N LEU A 41 -0.13 19.52 20.93
CA LEU A 41 0.39 19.24 22.26
C LEU A 41 0.33 20.48 23.15
N THR A 42 0.22 20.27 24.46
CA THR A 42 0.46 21.30 25.45
C THR A 42 1.97 21.47 25.66
N CYS A 43 2.43 22.68 25.96
CA CYS A 43 3.82 22.90 26.33
C CYS A 43 4.08 22.61 27.82
N GLY A 44 5.32 22.79 28.27
CA GLY A 44 5.70 22.63 29.68
C GLY A 44 5.55 23.90 30.53
N LYS A 45 5.06 25.01 29.97
CA LYS A 45 4.95 26.29 30.68
C LYS A 45 3.64 26.32 31.49
N PRO A 46 3.68 26.38 32.84
CA PRO A 46 2.48 26.21 33.68
C PRO A 46 1.33 27.17 33.36
N ASN A 47 1.66 28.40 32.93
CA ASN A 47 0.68 29.46 32.67
C ASN A 47 0.34 29.63 31.19
N CYS A 48 0.70 28.69 30.32
CA CYS A 48 0.39 28.79 28.90
C CYS A 48 -1.10 28.52 28.62
N VAL A 49 -1.68 29.31 27.71
CA VAL A 49 -3.09 29.19 27.29
C VAL A 49 -3.40 27.80 26.72
N CYS A 50 -2.42 27.11 26.12
CA CYS A 50 -2.58 25.76 25.58
C CYS A 50 -3.08 24.71 26.59
N HIS A 51 -2.92 24.95 27.89
CA HIS A 51 -3.43 24.05 28.94
C HIS A 51 -4.94 24.21 29.20
N LYS A 52 -5.52 25.36 28.85
CA LYS A 52 -6.92 25.70 29.12
C LYS A 52 -7.78 25.67 27.85
N ASP A 53 -7.18 26.06 26.72
CA ASP A 53 -7.85 26.11 25.42
C ASP A 53 -7.24 25.09 24.45
N PRO A 54 -8.00 24.04 24.04
CA PRO A 54 -7.56 23.06 23.05
C PRO A 54 -7.15 23.65 21.69
N GLU A 55 -7.77 24.75 21.25
CA GLU A 55 -7.44 25.41 19.97
C GLU A 55 -6.08 26.11 20.04
N SER A 56 -5.65 26.50 21.24
CA SER A 56 -4.34 27.09 21.51
C SER A 56 -3.21 26.07 21.66
N ARG A 57 -3.43 24.78 21.38
CA ARG A 57 -2.39 23.74 21.47
C ARG A 57 -1.34 23.88 20.36
N HIS A 58 -0.10 23.57 20.70
CA HIS A 58 1.03 23.71 19.78
C HIS A 58 1.09 22.55 18.79
N GLY A 59 1.31 22.86 17.52
CA GLY A 59 1.42 21.86 16.46
C GLY A 59 0.83 22.39 15.14
N PRO A 60 0.56 21.48 14.18
CA PRO A 60 0.63 20.03 14.31
C PRO A 60 2.08 19.50 14.25
N TYR A 61 2.45 18.65 15.20
CA TYR A 61 3.70 17.91 15.17
C TYR A 61 3.52 16.57 14.44
N ALA A 62 4.35 16.31 13.43
CA ALA A 62 4.32 15.09 12.65
C ALA A 62 5.15 13.99 13.33
N TYR A 63 4.49 12.97 13.88
CA TYR A 63 5.14 11.80 14.44
C TYR A 63 5.06 10.63 13.48
N TRP A 64 6.22 10.14 13.05
CA TRP A 64 6.32 8.91 12.30
C TRP A 64 6.47 7.72 13.24
N THR A 65 5.70 6.66 12.99
CA THR A 65 5.79 5.40 13.74
C THR A 65 5.90 4.22 12.77
N SER A 66 6.86 3.34 13.01
CA SER A 66 7.11 2.14 12.21
C SER A 66 7.56 0.96 13.08
N LYS A 67 7.59 -0.23 12.48
CA LYS A 67 8.18 -1.43 13.07
C LYS A 67 9.58 -1.61 12.50
N GLU A 68 10.60 -1.56 13.36
CA GLU A 68 11.99 -1.81 13.02
C GLU A 68 12.53 -2.90 13.94
N ASN A 69 13.11 -3.96 13.37
CA ASN A 69 13.68 -5.09 14.13
C ASN A 69 12.71 -5.66 15.19
N GLY A 70 11.42 -5.77 14.85
CA GLY A 70 10.36 -6.25 15.74
C GLY A 70 9.87 -5.24 16.79
N LYS A 71 10.53 -4.08 16.93
CA LYS A 71 10.18 -3.04 17.90
C LYS A 71 9.41 -1.90 17.23
N THR A 72 8.52 -1.26 17.98
CA THR A 72 7.85 -0.03 17.53
C THR A 72 8.79 1.15 17.76
N VAL A 73 9.16 1.84 16.69
CA VAL A 73 9.94 3.09 16.75
C VAL A 73 9.00 4.25 16.44
N SER A 74 9.06 5.31 17.23
CA SER A 74 8.34 6.56 17.01
C SER A 74 9.30 7.74 17.08
N ARG A 75 9.22 8.64 16.11
CA ARG A 75 10.07 9.84 16.05
C ARG A 75 9.30 11.05 15.57
N LEU A 76 9.66 12.22 16.09
CA LEU A 76 9.20 13.50 15.58
C LEU A 76 9.95 13.82 14.28
N LEU A 77 9.21 14.22 13.25
CA LEU A 77 9.75 14.63 11.96
C LEU A 77 9.92 16.14 11.88
N LYS A 78 10.90 16.58 11.09
CA LYS A 78 10.93 17.94 10.56
C LYS A 78 9.86 18.09 9.46
N PRO A 79 9.34 19.30 9.20
CA PRO A 79 8.30 19.50 8.18
C PRO A 79 8.67 18.94 6.80
N GLU A 80 9.87 19.23 6.32
CA GLU A 80 10.32 18.82 4.98
C GLU A 80 10.49 17.30 4.87
N GLU A 81 10.89 16.67 5.98
CA GLU A 81 10.99 15.22 6.08
C GLU A 81 9.59 14.57 6.11
N ALA A 82 8.64 15.18 6.82
CA ALA A 82 7.26 14.70 6.85
C ALA A 82 6.64 14.68 5.45
N ASP A 83 6.80 15.77 4.69
CA ASP A 83 6.23 15.87 3.35
C ASP A 83 6.77 14.78 2.40
N LEU A 84 8.10 14.53 2.44
CA LEU A 84 8.73 13.50 1.62
C LEU A 84 8.26 12.10 2.02
N LEU A 85 8.27 11.80 3.32
CA LEU A 85 7.91 10.46 3.81
C LEU A 85 6.42 10.18 3.65
N GLU A 86 5.55 11.20 3.69
CA GLU A 86 4.13 11.02 3.40
C GLU A 86 3.90 10.53 1.98
N GLN A 87 4.56 11.15 0.99
CA GLN A 87 4.48 10.70 -0.40
C GLN A 87 4.94 9.24 -0.53
N TRP A 88 6.05 8.88 0.11
CA TRP A 88 6.58 7.52 0.02
C TRP A 88 5.72 6.49 0.78
N ILE A 89 5.06 6.89 1.87
CA ILE A 89 4.09 6.05 2.57
C ILE A 89 2.85 5.82 1.70
N VAL A 90 2.40 6.83 0.97
CA VAL A 90 1.30 6.70 0.00
C VAL A 90 1.69 5.72 -1.11
N ASN A 91 2.85 5.90 -1.73
CA ASN A 91 3.37 4.99 -2.76
C ASN A 91 3.41 3.54 -2.27
N ARG A 92 3.90 3.30 -1.04
CA ARG A 92 3.88 1.96 -0.42
C ARG A 92 2.48 1.38 -0.33
N ARG A 93 1.51 2.16 0.14
CA ARG A 93 0.12 1.69 0.29
C ARG A 93 -0.49 1.32 -1.06
N GLU A 94 -0.23 2.12 -2.08
CA GLU A 94 -0.68 1.83 -3.45
C GLU A 94 -0.02 0.57 -4.01
N LEU A 95 1.29 0.43 -3.82
CA LEU A 95 2.04 -0.79 -4.16
C LEU A 95 1.44 -2.04 -3.49
N GLU A 96 1.16 -1.97 -2.19
CA GLU A 96 0.55 -3.08 -1.44
C GLU A 96 -0.84 -3.46 -2.00
N VAL A 97 -1.61 -2.49 -2.48
CA VAL A 97 -2.90 -2.74 -3.16
C VAL A 97 -2.68 -3.43 -4.50
N VAL A 98 -1.74 -2.97 -5.32
CA VAL A 98 -1.43 -3.58 -6.63
C VAL A 98 -0.97 -5.02 -6.45
N ILE A 99 -0.04 -5.27 -5.52
CA ILE A 99 0.44 -6.62 -5.20
C ILE A 99 -0.72 -7.53 -4.77
N ARG A 100 -1.65 -7.02 -3.95
CA ARG A 100 -2.84 -7.78 -3.55
C ARG A 100 -3.71 -8.14 -4.76
N GLN A 101 -3.96 -7.18 -5.65
CA GLN A 101 -4.73 -7.41 -6.88
C GLN A 101 -4.07 -8.45 -7.79
N MET A 102 -2.73 -8.42 -7.91
CA MET A 102 -1.98 -9.43 -8.66
C MET A 102 -2.16 -10.82 -8.05
N LYS A 103 -2.02 -10.95 -6.72
CA LYS A 103 -2.24 -12.23 -6.02
C LYS A 103 -3.65 -12.78 -6.25
N GLU A 104 -4.68 -11.94 -6.15
CA GLU A 104 -6.06 -12.35 -6.41
C GLU A 104 -6.31 -12.75 -7.86
N LEU A 105 -5.68 -12.07 -8.82
CA LEU A 105 -5.76 -12.45 -10.23
C LEU A 105 -5.05 -13.78 -10.49
N SER A 106 -3.87 -13.98 -9.91
CA SER A 106 -3.12 -15.24 -10.03
C SER A 106 -3.89 -16.44 -9.49
N LYS A 107 -4.64 -16.29 -8.39
CA LYS A 107 -5.55 -17.34 -7.89
C LYS A 107 -6.58 -17.76 -8.95
N LYS A 108 -7.14 -16.79 -9.69
CA LYS A 108 -8.08 -17.06 -10.79
C LYS A 108 -7.40 -17.74 -11.97
N VAL A 109 -6.18 -17.31 -12.31
CA VAL A 109 -5.36 -17.90 -13.38
C VAL A 109 -5.06 -19.38 -13.10
N VAL A 110 -4.62 -19.73 -11.89
CA VAL A 110 -4.30 -21.12 -11.52
C VAL A 110 -5.47 -22.05 -11.79
N SER A 111 -6.70 -21.64 -11.46
CA SER A 111 -7.90 -22.46 -11.70
C SER A 111 -8.14 -22.77 -13.18
N VAL A 112 -7.81 -21.84 -14.09
CA VAL A 112 -7.96 -22.02 -15.53
C VAL A 112 -6.77 -22.78 -16.11
N ALA A 113 -5.55 -22.43 -15.70
CA ALA A 113 -4.32 -23.07 -16.14
C ALA A 113 -4.33 -24.58 -15.85
N LEU A 114 -4.75 -24.99 -14.64
CA LEU A 114 -4.84 -26.41 -14.29
C LEU A 114 -5.88 -27.16 -15.14
N LYS A 115 -7.02 -26.53 -15.47
CA LYS A 115 -8.04 -27.13 -16.36
C LYS A 115 -7.51 -27.28 -17.79
N MET A 116 -6.78 -26.29 -18.29
CA MET A 116 -6.13 -26.35 -19.59
C MET A 116 -5.05 -27.45 -19.63
N GLN A 117 -4.23 -27.57 -18.59
CA GLN A 117 -3.20 -28.62 -18.48
C GLN A 117 -3.80 -30.03 -18.45
N LYS A 118 -4.88 -30.25 -17.70
CA LYS A 118 -5.58 -31.56 -17.67
C LYS A 118 -6.09 -31.94 -19.05
N LYS A 119 -6.78 -30.99 -19.72
CA LYS A 119 -7.30 -31.20 -21.07
C LYS A 119 -6.21 -31.52 -22.09
N ALA A 120 -5.03 -30.90 -21.97
CA ALA A 120 -3.89 -31.17 -22.85
C ALA A 120 -3.21 -32.53 -22.61
N LYS A 121 -3.53 -33.22 -21.50
CA LYS A 121 -3.05 -34.58 -21.19
C LYS A 121 -4.06 -35.67 -21.55
N GLU A 122 -5.32 -35.30 -21.74
CA GLU A 122 -6.45 -36.21 -22.02
C GLU A 122 -6.77 -36.34 -23.52
N GLY A 123 -6.17 -35.50 -24.36
CA GLY A 123 -6.28 -35.55 -25.82
C GLY A 123 -4.91 -35.67 -26.46
#